data_AF-A0A9P8IW69-F1
#
_entry.id   AF-A0A9P8IW69-F1
#
_cell.length_a   1.000
_cell.length_b   1.000
_cell.length_c   1.000
_cell.angle_alpha   90.00
_cell.angle_beta   90.00
_cell.angle_gamma   90.00
#
_symmetry.space_group_name_H-M   'P 1'
#
loop_
_entity.id
_entity.type
_entity.pdbx_description
1 polymer ?
#
loop_
_entity_poly.entity_id
_entity_poly.type
_entity_poly.pdbx_seq_one_letter_code
_entity_poly.pdbx_strand_id
1 'polypeptide(L)' 'MDVTTFTEKARDFPKKKCGVLGATGSVGQRFILLLALHPHFTLHAVGASERSAGK' A
#
# COMPACT_ATOMS: atom_id res chain seq x y z
N MET A 1 -41.05 -0.22 6.41
CA MET A 1 -40.18 -0.13 5.21
C MET A 1 -38.80 0.11 5.76
N ASP A 2 -38.06 -0.98 5.97
CA ASP A 2 -36.92 -0.99 6.88
C ASP A 2 -35.65 -0.56 6.14
N VAL A 3 -35.15 0.60 6.55
CA VAL A 3 -33.93 1.29 6.04
C VAL A 3 -32.65 0.48 6.25
N THR A 4 -32.72 -0.65 6.95
CA THR A 4 -31.60 -1.51 7.33
C THR A 4 -30.99 -2.32 6.17
N THR A 5 -31.60 -2.29 4.98
CA THR A 5 -31.15 -3.09 3.82
C THR A 5 -30.08 -2.39 2.95
N PHE A 6 -29.84 -1.09 3.15
CA PHE A 6 -28.89 -0.30 2.33
C PHE A 6 -27.44 -0.31 2.81
N THR A 7 -27.10 -1.02 3.89
CA THR A 7 -25.69 -1.18 4.29
C THR A 7 -25.07 -2.30 3.46
N GLU A 8 -24.93 -2.05 2.16
CA GLU A 8 -24.22 -2.92 1.22
C GLU A 8 -22.84 -3.22 1.79
N LYS A 9 -22.68 -4.47 2.23
CA LYS A 9 -21.44 -5.24 2.39
C LYS A 9 -20.22 -4.44 1.92
N ALA A 10 -19.52 -3.79 2.86
CA ALA A 10 -18.27 -3.10 2.59
C ALA A 10 -17.42 -4.06 1.75
N ARG A 11 -17.10 -3.67 0.51
CA ARG A 11 -16.32 -4.49 -0.40
C ARG A 11 -15.01 -4.80 0.32
N ASP A 12 -14.88 -6.03 0.82
CA ASP A 12 -13.66 -6.48 1.45
C ASP A 12 -12.62 -6.60 0.34
N PHE A 13 -11.80 -5.56 0.21
CA PHE A 13 -10.69 -5.55 -0.71
C PHE A 13 -9.51 -6.18 0.01
N PRO A 14 -9.16 -7.45 -0.27
CA PRO A 14 -8.09 -8.13 0.43
C PRO A 14 -6.79 -7.36 0.21
N LYS A 15 -6.06 -7.10 1.30
CA LYS A 15 -4.79 -6.35 1.26
C LYS A 15 -3.85 -6.97 0.23
N LYS A 16 -3.54 -6.20 -0.82
CA LYS A 16 -2.65 -6.63 -1.90
C LYS A 16 -1.21 -6.28 -1.56
N LYS A 17 -0.31 -7.21 -1.84
CA LYS A 17 1.14 -6.97 -1.73
C LYS A 17 1.56 -6.01 -2.83
N CYS A 18 2.33 -4.98 -2.48
CA CYS A 18 2.89 -4.03 -3.43
C CYS A 18 4.40 -3.85 -3.21
N GLY A 19 5.07 -3.31 -4.23
CA GLY A 19 6.47 -2.91 -4.13
C GLY A 19 6.68 -1.46 -4.57
N VAL A 20 7.69 -0.80 -4.01
CA VAL A 20 8.07 0.58 -4.36
C VAL A 20 9.44 0.57 -5.03
N LEU A 21 9.51 1.05 -6.27
CA LEU A 21 10.76 1.26 -7.00
C LEU A 21 11.27 2.69 -6.79
N GLY A 22 12.59 2.84 -6.63
CA GLY A 22 13.18 4.14 -6.27
C GLY A 22 12.89 4.52 -4.81
N ALA A 23 12.78 3.54 -3.91
CA ALA A 23 12.41 3.72 -2.52
C ALA A 23 13.30 4.72 -1.75
N THR A 24 14.56 4.89 -2.17
CA THR A 24 15.51 5.83 -1.54
C THR A 24 15.29 7.29 -1.93
N GLY A 25 14.59 7.57 -3.04
CA GLY A 25 14.30 8.93 -3.49
C GLY A 25 13.19 9.59 -2.66
N SER A 26 13.07 10.91 -2.74
CA SER A 26 12.06 11.68 -2.00
C SER A 26 10.62 11.18 -2.23
N VAL A 27 10.29 10.82 -3.47
CA VAL A 27 8.99 10.26 -3.84
C VAL A 27 8.79 8.86 -3.26
N GLY A 28 9.80 7.99 -3.36
CA GLY A 28 9.74 6.62 -2.82
C GLY A 28 9.54 6.60 -1.30
N GLN A 29 10.26 7.45 -0.58
CA GLN A 29 10.10 7.62 0.86
C GLN A 29 8.68 8.09 1.23
N ARG A 30 8.13 9.04 0.47
CA ARG A 30 6.75 9.50 0.68
C ARG A 30 5.72 8.40 0.41
N PHE A 31 5.94 7.58 -0.62
CA PHE A 31 5.10 6.41 -0.89
C PHE A 31 5.12 5.40 0.27
N ILE A 32 6.29 5.12 0.84
CA ILE A 32 6.41 4.22 2.00
C ILE A 32 5.59 4.75 3.19
N LEU A 33 5.67 6.05 3.48
CA LEU A 33 4.89 6.69 4.54
C LEU A 33 3.38 6.57 4.32
N LEU A 34 2.91 6.80 3.09
CA LEU A 34 1.48 6.69 2.76
C LEU A 34 1.00 5.23 2.80
N LEU A 35 1.84 4.28 2.37
CA LEU A 35 1.53 2.85 2.37
C LEU A 35 1.44 2.27 3.79
N ALA A 36 2.12 2.87 4.78
CA ALA A 36 2.09 2.41 6.17
C ALA A 36 0.67 2.41 6.77
N LEU A 37 -0.20 3.32 6.32
CA LEU A 37 -1.59 3.46 6.79
C LEU A 37 -2.62 3.05 5.72
N HIS A 38 -2.20 2.44 4.62
CA HIS A 38 -3.11 2.18 3.51
C HIS A 38 -4.01 0.95 3.78
N PRO A 39 -5.34 1.07 3.64
CA PRO A 39 -6.26 -0.02 3.98
C PRO A 39 -6.15 -1.23 3.05
N HIS A 40 -5.77 -1.02 1.79
CA HIS A 40 -5.81 -2.06 0.74
C HIS A 40 -4.45 -2.57 0.30
N PHE A 41 -3.34 -1.98 0.77
CA PHE A 41 -2.00 -2.33 0.31
C PHE A 41 -1.10 -2.64 1.49
N THR A 42 -0.20 -3.59 1.29
CA THR A 42 0.86 -3.91 2.25
C THR A 42 2.17 -3.92 1.49
N LEU A 43 3.07 -3.02 1.90
CA LEU A 43 4.40 -2.93 1.32
C LEU A 43 5.14 -4.25 1.59
N HIS A 44 5.55 -4.92 0.52
CA HIS A 44 6.18 -6.24 0.58
C HIS A 44 7.63 -6.23 0.09
N ALA A 45 7.93 -5.37 -0.90
CA ALA A 45 9.26 -5.27 -1.48
C ALA A 45 9.62 -3.80 -1.75
N VAL A 46 10.91 -3.50 -1.70
CA VAL A 46 11.45 -2.19 -2.12
C VAL A 46 12.60 -2.41 -3.08
N GLY A 47 12.66 -1.56 -4.09
CA GLY A 47 13.74 -1.51 -5.07
C GLY A 47 14.39 -0.14 -5.06
N ALA A 48 15.70 -0.11 -5.22
CA ALA A 48 16.51 1.10 -5.36
C ALA A 48 17.63 0.86 -6.38
N SER A 49 18.61 1.77 -6.47
CA SER A 49 19.78 1.56 -7.32
C SER A 49 20.58 0.33 -6.89
N GLU A 50 21.38 -0.24 -7.80
CA GLU A 50 22.23 -1.40 -7.52
C GLU A 50 23.16 -1.19 -6.31
N ARG A 51 23.68 0.04 -6.15
CA ARG A 51 24.49 0.43 -4.99
C ARG A 51 23.76 0.24 -3.65
N SER A 52 22.43 0.32 -3.65
CA SER A 52 21.58 0.19 -2.47
C SER A 52 20.99 -1.21 -2.31
N ALA A 53 21.19 -2.12 -3.26
CA ALA A 53 20.68 -3.48 -3.16
C ALA A 53 21.33 -4.21 -1.96
N GLY A 54 20.51 -4.90 -1.15
CA GLY A 54 20.95 -5.66 0.01
C GLY A 54 21.34 -4.84 1.24
N LYS A 55 21.14 -3.53 1.22
CA LYS A 55 21.29 -2.64 2.38
C LYS A 55 19.97 -2.44 3.12
#